data_AF-V9HV82-F1
#
_entry.id   AF-V9HV82-F1
#
_cell.length_a   1.000
_cell.length_b   1.000
_cell.length_c   1.000
_cell.angle_alpha   90.00
_cell.angle_beta   90.00
_cell.angle_gamma   90.00
#
_symmetry.space_group_name_H-M   'P 1'
#
loop_
_entity.id
_entity.type
_entity.pdbx_description
1 polymer ?
#
loop_
_entity_poly.entity_id
_entity_poly.type
_entity_poly.pdbx_seq_one_letter_code
_entity_poly.pdbx_strand_id
1 'polypeptide(L)'
;MLTKHCKCGAKIPQTQKQCYKCQQKSRKERAEYHRFYDKNCRKNTEIYHSKEWETLTKLCKNKFNGLDIYAYYKYNRIVKGTLSHHIIEIEEDISKAYDINNLIYLSEQSHRLIHKIYRSNEEAKRKLQKELIKYVNIWGAEGL
;
A
#
# COMPACT_ATOMS: atom_id res chain seq x y z
N MET A 1 32.12 -14.49 -23.47
CA MET A 1 31.11 -13.87 -22.59
C MET A 1 30.15 -13.06 -23.44
N LEU A 2 28.84 -13.29 -23.33
CA LEU A 2 27.84 -12.46 -24.00
C LEU A 2 27.80 -11.07 -23.37
N THR A 3 27.85 -10.04 -24.21
CA THR A 3 27.81 -8.63 -23.82
C THR A 3 26.62 -7.93 -24.44
N LYS A 4 26.11 -6.91 -23.77
CA LYS A 4 25.09 -5.99 -24.30
C LYS A 4 25.52 -4.54 -24.08
N HIS A 5 24.82 -3.61 -24.70
CA HIS A 5 25.03 -2.18 -24.45
C HIS A 5 24.12 -1.69 -23.32
N CYS A 6 24.70 -0.92 -22.40
CA CYS A 6 23.97 -0.13 -21.42
C CYS A 6 23.25 1.05 -22.13
N LYS A 7 22.24 1.66 -21.49
CA LYS A 7 21.54 2.86 -22.00
C LYS A 7 22.46 4.04 -22.32
N CYS A 8 23.65 4.11 -21.72
CA CYS A 8 24.66 5.13 -22.00
C CYS A 8 25.66 4.74 -23.10
N GLY A 9 25.44 3.62 -23.81
CA GLY A 9 26.32 3.11 -24.85
C GLY A 9 27.49 2.22 -24.38
N ALA A 10 27.74 2.10 -23.07
CA ALA A 10 28.84 1.27 -22.56
C ALA A 10 28.56 -0.24 -22.76
N LYS A 11 29.56 -1.00 -23.22
CA LYS A 11 29.49 -2.48 -23.27
C LYS A 11 29.56 -3.06 -21.86
N ILE A 12 28.59 -3.90 -21.50
CA ILE A 12 28.49 -4.56 -20.19
C ILE A 12 28.18 -6.06 -20.36
N PRO A 13 28.51 -6.93 -19.38
CA PRO A 13 28.06 -8.32 -19.38
C PRO A 13 26.52 -8.43 -19.48
N GLN A 14 26.02 -9.44 -20.18
CA GLN A 14 24.57 -9.65 -20.33
C GLN A 14 23.84 -9.79 -18.98
N THR A 15 24.51 -10.35 -17.97
CA THR A 15 24.04 -10.51 -16.59
C THR A 15 23.86 -9.19 -15.83
N GLN A 16 24.57 -8.13 -16.22
CA GLN A 16 24.43 -6.82 -15.59
C GLN A 16 23.25 -6.07 -16.17
N LYS A 17 22.38 -5.50 -15.32
CA LYS A 17 21.25 -4.68 -15.78
C LYS A 17 21.70 -3.37 -16.42
N GLN A 18 22.72 -2.72 -15.84
CA GLN A 18 23.26 -1.43 -16.28
C GLN A 18 24.70 -1.27 -15.77
N CYS A 19 25.48 -0.39 -16.40
CA CYS A 19 26.84 -0.09 -15.94
C CYS A 19 26.83 0.64 -14.58
N TYR A 20 27.97 0.57 -13.87
CA TYR A 20 28.14 1.19 -12.55
C TYR A 20 27.82 2.70 -12.54
N LYS A 21 28.27 3.45 -13.56
CA LYS A 21 27.98 4.89 -13.70
C LYS A 21 26.48 5.18 -13.79
N CYS A 22 25.75 4.44 -14.64
CA CYS A 22 24.30 4.58 -14.73
C CYS A 22 23.59 4.14 -13.46
N GLN A 23 24.09 3.12 -12.77
CA GLN A 23 23.54 2.68 -11.49
C GLN A 23 23.66 3.76 -10.41
N GLN A 24 24.84 4.37 -10.27
CA GLN A 24 25.03 5.48 -9.34
C GLN A 24 24.14 6.67 -9.67
N LYS A 25 24.09 7.07 -10.95
CA LYS A 25 23.23 8.17 -11.41
C LYS A 25 21.77 7.91 -11.06
N SER A 26 21.23 6.75 -11.39
CA SER A 26 19.83 6.42 -11.11
C SER A 26 19.53 6.23 -9.62
N ARG A 27 20.51 5.83 -8.80
CA ARG A 27 20.35 5.87 -7.33
C ARG A 27 20.25 7.31 -6.82
N LYS A 28 21.10 8.21 -7.31
CA LYS A 28 21.09 9.63 -6.94
C LYS A 28 19.78 10.31 -7.36
N GLU A 29 19.38 10.14 -8.62
CA GLU A 29 18.10 10.65 -9.15
C GLU A 29 16.90 10.14 -8.33
N ARG A 30 16.88 8.84 -8.00
CA ARG A 30 15.84 8.26 -7.15
C ARG A 30 15.83 8.88 -5.75
N ALA A 31 16.99 9.06 -5.12
CA ALA A 31 17.10 9.67 -3.81
C ALA A 31 16.68 11.16 -3.80
N GLU A 32 17.00 11.90 -4.86
CA GLU A 32 16.54 13.28 -5.05
C GLU A 32 15.02 13.35 -5.25
N TYR A 33 14.47 12.47 -6.09
CA TYR A 33 13.03 12.35 -6.27
C TYR A 33 12.30 12.03 -4.95
N HIS A 34 12.78 11.05 -4.17
CA HIS A 34 12.18 10.72 -2.87
C HIS A 34 12.25 11.91 -1.90
N ARG A 35 13.39 12.60 -1.81
CA ARG A 35 13.51 13.82 -0.99
C ARG A 35 12.55 14.93 -1.44
N PHE A 36 12.41 15.13 -2.74
CA PHE A 36 11.45 16.09 -3.28
C PHE A 36 10.01 15.68 -2.95
N TYR A 37 9.66 14.42 -3.16
CA TYR A 37 8.32 13.89 -2.90
C TYR A 37 7.96 13.96 -1.42
N ASP A 38 8.85 13.51 -0.52
CA ASP A 38 8.66 13.58 0.92
C ASP A 38 8.46 15.02 1.40
N LYS A 39 9.19 15.99 0.83
CA LYS A 39 9.11 17.40 1.21
C LYS A 39 7.89 18.13 0.62
N ASN A 40 7.51 17.84 -0.62
CA ASN A 40 6.58 18.69 -1.38
C ASN A 40 5.26 17.99 -1.75
N CYS A 41 5.20 16.66 -1.73
CA CYS A 41 4.08 15.91 -2.26
C CYS A 41 3.45 14.94 -1.26
N ARG A 42 4.16 14.56 -0.20
CA ARG A 42 3.66 13.62 0.80
C ARG A 42 2.56 14.29 1.62
N LYS A 43 1.32 13.88 1.36
CA LYS A 43 0.13 14.35 2.06
C LYS A 43 -0.13 13.52 3.31
N ASN A 44 -0.90 14.06 4.24
CA ASN A 44 -1.41 13.35 5.41
C ASN A 44 -0.31 12.81 6.35
N THR A 45 0.89 13.37 6.28
CA THR A 45 2.06 12.93 7.08
C THR A 45 1.78 13.08 8.57
N GLU A 46 1.10 14.17 8.93
CA GLU A 46 0.60 14.47 10.27
C GLU A 46 -0.33 13.39 10.80
N ILE A 47 -1.18 12.80 9.95
CA ILE A 47 -2.06 11.68 10.34
C ILE A 47 -1.21 10.44 10.57
N TYR A 48 -0.38 10.05 9.61
CA TYR A 48 0.40 8.80 9.72
C TYR A 48 1.47 8.83 10.82
N HIS A 49 1.87 10.00 11.31
CA HIS A 49 2.81 10.16 12.42
C HIS A 49 2.12 10.49 13.77
N SER A 50 0.79 10.57 13.81
CA SER A 50 0.06 10.86 15.04
C SER A 50 0.01 9.64 15.98
N LYS A 51 -0.11 9.91 17.29
CA LYS A 51 -0.28 8.85 18.30
C LYS A 51 -1.63 8.15 18.16
N GLU A 52 -2.63 8.91 17.71
CA GLU A 52 -3.96 8.46 17.38
C GLU A 52 -3.91 7.41 16.29
N TRP A 53 -3.15 7.65 15.21
CA TRP A 53 -2.95 6.68 14.14
C TRP A 53 -2.20 5.42 14.59
N GLU A 54 -1.15 5.59 15.41
CA GLU A 54 -0.40 4.47 15.97
C GLU A 54 -1.32 3.55 16.80
N THR A 55 -2.17 4.15 17.64
CA THR A 55 -3.15 3.45 18.46
C THR A 55 -4.21 2.77 17.60
N LEU A 56 -4.76 3.50 16.63
CA LEU A 56 -5.80 3.02 15.74
C LEU A 56 -5.33 1.83 14.88
N THR A 57 -4.08 1.86 14.40
CA THR A 57 -3.47 0.75 13.64
C THR A 57 -3.37 -0.52 14.50
N LYS A 58 -3.01 -0.39 15.79
CA LYS A 58 -2.99 -1.53 16.73
C LYS A 58 -4.40 -2.07 16.98
N LEU A 59 -5.38 -1.19 17.18
CA LEU A 59 -6.79 -1.57 17.32
C LEU A 59 -7.32 -2.28 16.08
N CYS A 60 -6.99 -1.78 14.89
CA CYS A 60 -7.35 -2.41 13.62
C CYS A 60 -6.74 -3.81 13.50
N LYS A 61 -5.44 -3.97 13.77
CA LYS A 61 -4.79 -5.29 13.80
C LYS A 61 -5.52 -6.25 14.75
N ASN A 62 -5.82 -5.81 15.97
CA ASN A 62 -6.47 -6.65 16.98
C ASN A 62 -7.90 -7.01 16.55
N LYS A 63 -8.68 -6.05 16.06
CA LYS A 63 -10.03 -6.26 15.52
C LYS A 63 -10.04 -7.40 14.52
N PHE A 64 -9.02 -7.51 13.68
CA PHE A 64 -8.93 -8.50 12.60
C PHE A 64 -8.01 -9.69 12.92
N ASN A 65 -7.68 -9.93 14.19
CA ASN A 65 -6.81 -11.02 14.64
C ASN A 65 -5.45 -11.10 13.89
N GLY A 66 -4.95 -9.95 13.41
CA GLY A 66 -3.74 -9.86 12.62
C GLY A 66 -3.80 -10.53 11.24
N LEU A 67 -5.01 -10.81 10.73
CA LEU A 67 -5.23 -11.46 9.43
C LEU A 67 -5.44 -10.44 8.30
N ASP A 68 -5.12 -10.88 7.09
CA ASP A 68 -5.52 -10.20 5.86
C ASP A 68 -6.97 -10.54 5.54
N ILE A 69 -7.86 -9.57 5.81
CA ILE A 69 -9.30 -9.76 5.66
C ILE A 69 -9.73 -9.88 4.21
N TYR A 70 -9.02 -9.22 3.30
CA TYR A 70 -9.30 -9.37 1.87
C TYR A 70 -8.98 -10.79 1.40
N ALA A 71 -7.82 -11.33 1.79
CA ALA A 71 -7.45 -12.70 1.43
C ALA A 71 -8.40 -13.74 2.04
N TYR A 72 -8.84 -13.50 3.27
CA TYR A 72 -9.79 -14.37 3.96
C TYR A 72 -11.11 -14.45 3.21
N TYR A 73 -11.82 -13.34 3.00
CA TYR A 73 -13.13 -13.38 2.36
C TYR A 73 -13.09 -13.61 0.85
N LYS A 74 -12.09 -13.07 0.14
CA LYS A 74 -12.05 -13.14 -1.33
C LYS A 74 -11.58 -14.49 -1.84
N TYR A 75 -10.62 -15.09 -1.14
CA TYR A 75 -9.91 -16.28 -1.60
C TYR A 75 -10.03 -17.47 -0.65
N ASN A 76 -10.73 -17.33 0.47
CA ASN A 76 -10.81 -18.32 1.53
C ASN A 76 -9.42 -18.75 2.04
N ARG A 77 -8.52 -17.77 2.23
CA ARG A 77 -7.13 -18.00 2.63
C ARG A 77 -6.79 -17.28 3.92
N ILE A 78 -6.23 -18.02 4.87
CA ILE A 78 -5.66 -17.46 6.09
C ILE A 78 -4.26 -16.93 5.77
N VAL A 79 -4.13 -15.60 5.73
CA VAL A 79 -2.86 -14.91 5.46
C VAL A 79 -2.63 -13.90 6.57
N LYS A 80 -1.39 -13.80 7.05
CA LYS A 80 -1.00 -12.79 8.03
C LYS A 80 -1.04 -11.40 7.40
N GLY A 81 -1.77 -10.48 8.03
CA GLY A 81 -1.74 -9.07 7.70
C GLY A 81 -0.50 -8.36 8.25
N THR A 82 -0.16 -7.23 7.65
CA THR A 82 1.00 -6.42 8.00
C THR A 82 0.68 -4.95 8.22
N LEU A 83 -0.42 -4.44 7.66
CA LEU A 83 -0.74 -3.01 7.69
C LEU A 83 -2.25 -2.74 7.73
N SER A 84 -2.62 -1.60 8.31
CA SER A 84 -3.98 -1.02 8.24
C SER A 84 -4.13 -0.16 6.99
N HIS A 85 -5.21 -0.36 6.25
CA HIS A 85 -5.53 0.38 5.04
C HIS A 85 -6.87 1.10 5.19
N HIS A 86 -6.91 2.38 4.80
CA HIS A 86 -8.16 3.14 4.69
C HIS A 86 -8.97 2.66 3.48
N ILE A 87 -10.21 2.22 3.72
CA ILE A 87 -11.11 1.79 2.67
C ILE A 87 -11.52 2.99 1.81
N ILE A 88 -12.02 4.05 2.43
CA ILE A 88 -12.14 5.39 1.84
C ILE A 88 -10.82 6.13 2.08
N GLU A 89 -10.10 6.49 1.01
CA GLU A 89 -8.78 7.13 1.11
C GLU A 89 -8.90 8.49 1.81
N ILE A 90 -7.87 8.91 2.56
CA ILE A 90 -7.89 10.16 3.33
C ILE A 90 -8.13 11.36 2.40
N GLU A 91 -7.60 11.31 1.18
CA GLU A 91 -7.78 12.31 0.13
C GLU A 91 -9.24 12.42 -0.36
N GLU A 92 -10.05 11.38 -0.17
CA GLU A 92 -11.48 11.40 -0.50
C GLU A 92 -12.33 11.97 0.64
N ASP A 93 -12.04 11.56 1.88
CA ASP A 93 -12.78 12.02 3.06
C ASP A 93 -11.89 11.99 4.32
N ILE A 94 -11.34 13.16 4.67
CA ILE A 94 -10.48 13.31 5.85
C ILE A 94 -11.22 13.04 7.16
N SER A 95 -12.55 13.19 7.21
CA SER A 95 -13.33 12.89 8.43
C SER A 95 -13.25 11.41 8.81
N LYS A 96 -12.89 10.55 7.85
CA LYS A 96 -12.71 9.11 8.03
C LYS A 96 -11.29 8.69 8.41
N ALA A 97 -10.35 9.63 8.56
CA ALA A 97 -8.95 9.33 8.83
C ALA A 97 -8.74 8.47 10.10
N TYR A 98 -9.57 8.70 11.13
CA TYR A 98 -9.50 8.00 12.42
C TYR A 98 -10.71 7.09 12.70
N ASP A 99 -11.50 6.76 11.68
CA ASP A 99 -12.65 5.86 11.82
C ASP A 99 -12.20 4.39 11.73
N ILE A 100 -12.30 3.65 12.84
CA ILE A 100 -11.93 2.21 12.89
C ILE A 100 -12.76 1.34 11.94
N ASN A 101 -13.97 1.78 11.56
CA ASN A 101 -14.81 1.06 10.60
C ASN A 101 -14.47 1.42 9.14
N ASN A 102 -13.66 2.46 8.93
CA ASN A 102 -13.05 2.75 7.64
C ASN A 102 -11.69 2.05 7.45
N LEU A 103 -11.23 1.24 8.41
CA LEU A 103 -9.99 0.50 8.29
C LEU A 103 -10.20 -0.99 8.06
N ILE A 104 -9.30 -1.56 7.26
CA ILE A 104 -9.17 -3.01 7.06
C ILE A 104 -7.69 -3.42 7.21
N TYR A 105 -7.44 -4.57 7.84
CA TYR A 105 -6.08 -5.09 7.99
C TYR A 105 -5.72 -6.05 6.84
N LEU A 106 -4.55 -5.84 6.24
CA LEU A 106 -4.16 -6.46 4.98
C LEU A 106 -2.70 -6.86 4.98
N SER A 107 -2.34 -7.83 4.12
CA SER A 107 -0.96 -8.04 3.71
C SER A 107 -0.53 -7.01 2.65
N GLU A 108 0.78 -6.85 2.48
CA GLU A 108 1.36 -6.05 1.38
C GLU A 108 0.89 -6.48 -0.02
N GLN A 109 0.53 -7.75 -0.20
CA GLN A 109 0.04 -8.22 -1.50
C GLN A 109 -1.38 -7.72 -1.77
N SER A 110 -2.30 -7.90 -0.82
CA SER A 110 -3.68 -7.42 -0.94
C SER A 110 -3.73 -5.90 -1.02
N HIS A 111 -2.92 -5.20 -0.21
CA HIS A 111 -2.81 -3.75 -0.26
C HIS A 111 -2.42 -3.23 -1.67
N ARG A 112 -1.42 -3.84 -2.31
CA ARG A 112 -1.02 -3.48 -3.68
C ARG A 112 -2.11 -3.79 -4.70
N LEU A 113 -2.83 -4.89 -4.54
CA LEU A 113 -3.94 -5.27 -5.43
C LEU A 113 -5.11 -4.28 -5.31
N ILE A 114 -5.49 -3.92 -4.09
CA ILE A 114 -6.56 -2.94 -3.83
C ILE A 114 -6.21 -1.60 -4.47
N HIS A 115 -5.01 -1.06 -4.24
CA HIS A 115 -4.59 0.18 -4.90
C HIS A 115 -4.49 0.06 -6.43
N LYS A 116 -4.19 -1.12 -6.98
CA LYS A 116 -4.24 -1.34 -8.44
C LYS A 116 -5.67 -1.19 -8.96
N ILE A 117 -6.67 -1.69 -8.22
CA ILE A 117 -8.08 -1.56 -8.56
C ILE A 117 -8.56 -0.12 -8.36
N TYR A 118 -8.18 0.54 -7.26
CA TYR A 118 -8.55 1.94 -7.02
C TYR A 118 -8.08 2.87 -8.12
N ARG A 119 -6.87 2.62 -8.65
CA ARG A 119 -6.31 3.40 -9.76
C ARG A 119 -6.85 3.03 -11.14
N SER A 120 -7.64 1.96 -11.28
CA SER A 120 -8.11 1.55 -12.61
C SER A 120 -9.23 2.43 -13.12
N ASN A 121 -10.25 2.67 -12.30
CA ASN A 121 -11.33 3.64 -12.55
C ASN A 121 -12.21 3.79 -11.29
N GLU A 122 -13.00 4.85 -11.27
CA GLU A 122 -13.84 5.23 -10.14
C GLU A 122 -14.96 4.21 -9.83
N GLU A 123 -15.54 3.57 -10.85
CA GLU A 123 -16.59 2.57 -10.66
C GLU A 123 -16.03 1.32 -9.95
N ALA A 124 -14.89 0.81 -10.41
CA ALA A 124 -14.20 -0.34 -9.82
C ALA A 124 -13.75 -0.04 -8.39
N LYS A 125 -13.25 1.18 -8.14
CA LYS A 125 -12.91 1.67 -6.80
C LYS A 125 -14.11 1.62 -5.87
N ARG A 126 -15.23 2.26 -6.24
CA ARG A 126 -16.46 2.29 -5.42
C ARG A 126 -17.03 0.90 -5.18
N LYS A 127 -16.97 0.02 -6.17
CA LYS A 127 -17.41 -1.38 -6.03
C LYS A 127 -16.56 -2.12 -5.01
N LEU A 128 -15.24 -1.98 -5.07
CA LEU A 128 -14.33 -2.62 -4.12
C LEU A 128 -14.49 -2.03 -2.71
N GLN A 129 -14.59 -0.70 -2.57
CA GLN A 129 -14.85 -0.07 -1.27
C GLN A 129 -16.10 -0.63 -0.58
N LYS A 130 -17.21 -0.79 -1.34
CA LYS A 130 -18.44 -1.42 -0.82
C LYS A 130 -18.21 -2.87 -0.39
N GLU A 131 -17.43 -3.64 -1.16
CA GLU A 131 -17.06 -5.02 -0.82
C GLU A 131 -16.22 -5.08 0.46
N LEU A 132 -15.23 -4.19 0.61
CA LEU A 132 -14.39 -4.12 1.81
C LEU A 132 -15.18 -3.70 3.05
N ILE A 133 -16.06 -2.70 2.95
CA ILE A 133 -16.96 -2.29 4.05
C ILE A 133 -17.83 -3.46 4.48
N LYS A 134 -18.37 -4.23 3.51
CA LYS A 134 -19.15 -5.44 3.81
C LYS A 134 -18.32 -6.44 4.61
N TYR A 135 -17.07 -6.72 4.23
CA TYR A 135 -16.19 -7.61 4.97
C TYR A 135 -15.91 -7.13 6.40
N VAL A 136 -15.67 -5.84 6.59
CA VAL A 136 -15.48 -5.24 7.92
C VAL A 136 -16.72 -5.41 8.80
N ASN A 137 -17.91 -5.22 8.23
CA ASN A 137 -19.17 -5.36 8.95
C ASN A 137 -19.48 -6.81 9.32
N ILE A 138 -19.27 -7.76 8.39
CA ILE A 138 -19.45 -9.19 8.67
C ILE A 138 -18.52 -9.61 9.81
N TRP A 139 -17.23 -9.28 9.71
CA TRP A 139 -16.26 -9.62 10.75
C TRP A 139 -16.63 -9.02 12.12
N GLY A 140 -17.11 -7.77 12.14
CA GLY A 140 -17.57 -7.13 13.38
C GLY A 140 -18.82 -7.77 14.00
N ALA A 141 -19.67 -8.40 13.19
CA ALA A 141 -20.86 -9.10 13.65
C ALA A 141 -20.56 -10.55 14.12
N GLU A 142 -19.51 -11.17 13.58
CA GLU A 142 -19.14 -12.56 13.88
C GLU A 142 -18.53 -12.76 15.27
N GLY A 143 -18.22 -11.67 16.00
CA GLY A 143 -17.94 -11.71 17.44
C GLY A 143 -16.93 -12.77 17.87
N LEU A 144 -15.66 -12.63 17.44
CA LEU A 144 -14.52 -13.32 18.04
C LEU A 144 -13.69 -12.33 18.87
#